data_AF-A0A5E4SZA0-F1
#
_entry.id   AF-A0A5E4SZA0-F1
#
_cell.length_a   1.000
_cell.length_b   1.000
_cell.length_c   1.000
_cell.angle_alpha   90.00
_cell.angle_beta   90.00
_cell.angle_gamma   90.00
#
_symmetry.space_group_name_H-M   'P 1'
#
loop_
_entity.id
_entity.type
_entity.pdbx_description
1 polymer ?
#
loop_
_entity_poly.entity_id
_entity_poly.type
_entity_poly.pdbx_seq_one_letter_code
_entity_poly.pdbx_strand_id
1 'polypeptide(L)'
;MKPHHLPLGVERHARSVLAHAATRQEVVLDPTSDPYARVAVEAYAEACAHDQPWLAEALQRQYRLAGGTPSSAAALWRSFHAAQRQARESDSYDEAAWTHVALHLCGVLGAMNL
;
A
#
# COMPACT_ATOMS: atom_id res chain seq x y z
N MET A 1 40.40 42.45 9.47
CA MET A 1 39.76 41.11 9.43
C MET A 1 38.30 41.29 9.82
N LYS A 2 37.38 41.13 8.87
CA LYS A 2 35.93 41.35 9.05
C LYS A 2 35.28 40.08 9.62
N PRO A 3 34.48 40.15 10.69
CA PRO A 3 33.72 39.00 11.18
C PRO A 3 32.56 38.70 10.22
N HIS A 4 32.47 37.45 9.77
CA HIS A 4 31.34 36.96 8.99
C HIS A 4 30.15 36.70 9.91
N HIS A 5 29.16 37.59 9.88
CA HIS A 5 27.87 37.35 10.52
C HIS A 5 27.09 36.30 9.70
N LEU A 6 26.93 35.10 10.28
CA LEU A 6 25.94 34.14 9.80
C LEU A 6 24.53 34.72 10.03
N PRO A 7 23.61 34.60 9.05
CA PRO A 7 22.27 35.14 9.18
C PRO A 7 21.47 34.38 10.24
N LEU A 8 21.10 35.08 11.32
CA LEU A 8 20.30 34.66 12.49
C LEU A 8 18.94 33.98 12.15
N GLY A 9 18.52 33.96 10.87
CA GLY A 9 17.27 33.32 10.42
C GLY A 9 17.36 31.81 10.24
N VAL A 10 18.54 31.28 9.87
CA VAL A 10 18.74 29.84 9.63
C VAL A 10 18.79 29.06 10.94
N GLU A 11 19.40 29.63 11.98
CA GLU A 11 19.48 28.99 13.30
C GLU A 11 18.11 28.87 13.98
N ARG A 12 17.21 29.83 13.74
CA ARG A 12 15.85 29.79 14.31
C ARG A 12 15.00 28.70 13.64
N HIS A 13 15.14 28.52 12.33
CA HIS A 13 14.49 27.41 11.61
C HIS A 13 15.07 26.05 12.03
N ALA A 14 16.40 25.92 12.14
CA ALA A 14 17.03 24.69 12.60
C ALA A 14 16.62 24.32 14.04
N ARG A 15 16.55 25.29 14.97
CA ARG A 15 16.01 25.06 16.32
C ARG A 15 14.52 24.70 16.32
N SER A 16 13.73 25.28 15.42
CA SER A 16 12.32 24.93 15.28
C SER A 16 12.14 23.50 14.76
N VAL A 17 12.94 23.07 13.78
CA VAL A 17 12.91 21.70 13.25
C VAL A 17 13.36 20.69 14.31
N LEU A 18 14.40 21.01 15.09
CA LEU A 18 14.88 20.13 16.17
C LEU A 18 13.90 20.07 17.35
N ALA A 19 13.24 21.17 17.71
CA ALA A 19 12.19 21.20 18.73
C ALA A 19 10.91 20.47 18.27
N HIS A 20 10.58 20.56 16.97
CA HIS A 20 9.47 19.83 16.37
C HIS A 20 9.77 18.32 16.25
N ALA A 21 11.02 17.95 15.98
CA ALA A 21 11.47 16.56 16.01
C ALA A 21 11.40 15.97 17.43
N ALA A 22 11.73 16.76 18.47
CA ALA A 22 11.66 16.35 19.87
C ALA A 22 10.22 16.21 20.42
N THR A 23 9.21 16.71 19.70
CA THR A 23 7.78 16.64 20.07
C THR A 23 6.96 15.79 19.10
N ARG A 24 7.62 14.98 18.27
CA ARG A 24 6.95 14.04 17.36
C ARG A 24 6.34 12.91 18.20
N GLN A 25 5.19 13.19 18.81
CA GLN A 25 4.34 12.14 19.35
C GLN A 25 3.98 11.22 18.20
N GLU A 26 4.30 9.95 18.38
CA GLU A 26 3.88 8.89 17.48
C GLU A 26 2.35 8.84 17.50
N VAL A 27 1.73 9.42 16.48
CA VAL A 27 0.28 9.38 16.33
C VAL A 27 -0.06 8.00 15.79
N VAL A 28 -0.44 7.10 16.69
CA VAL A 28 -0.98 5.80 16.31
C VAL A 28 -2.42 6.02 15.87
N LEU A 29 -2.65 5.87 14.56
CA LEU A 29 -4.00 5.88 14.01
C LEU A 29 -4.68 4.55 14.35
N ASP A 30 -5.89 4.61 14.91
CA ASP A 30 -6.77 3.44 15.07
C ASP A 30 -8.03 3.58 14.18
N PRO A 31 -7.95 3.22 12.89
CA PRO A 31 -9.09 3.24 11.97
C PRO A 31 -10.25 2.31 12.37
N THR A 32 -10.06 1.42 13.33
CA THR A 32 -11.11 0.50 13.80
C THR A 32 -12.03 1.22 14.79
N SER A 33 -11.47 2.05 15.66
CA SER A 33 -12.20 2.73 16.74
C SER A 33 -12.40 4.23 16.52
N ASP A 34 -11.56 4.86 15.68
CA ASP A 34 -11.60 6.29 15.38
C ASP A 34 -12.05 6.56 13.92
N PRO A 35 -13.20 7.22 13.72
CA PRO A 35 -13.71 7.53 12.39
C PRO A 35 -12.85 8.54 11.63
N TYR A 36 -12.16 9.46 12.30
CA TYR A 36 -11.27 10.42 11.64
C TYR A 36 -9.98 9.75 11.17
N ALA A 37 -9.43 8.86 11.99
CA ALA A 37 -8.31 8.01 11.60
C ALA A 37 -8.66 7.16 10.38
N ARG A 38 -9.89 6.61 10.35
CA ARG A 38 -10.39 5.85 9.20
C ARG A 38 -10.44 6.66 7.92
N VAL A 39 -11.07 7.85 7.96
CA VAL A 39 -11.16 8.72 6.78
C VAL A 39 -9.78 9.14 6.29
N ALA A 40 -8.83 9.42 7.19
CA ALA A 40 -7.46 9.76 6.81
C ALA A 40 -6.75 8.60 6.09
N VAL A 41 -6.91 7.37 6.57
CA VAL A 41 -6.33 6.19 5.93
C VAL A 41 -7.01 5.87 4.60
N GLU A 42 -8.34 6.03 4.50
CA GLU A 42 -9.08 5.86 3.24
C GLU A 42 -8.62 6.89 2.18
N ALA A 43 -8.50 8.17 2.55
CA ALA A 43 -8.00 9.22 1.65
C ALA A 43 -6.56 8.98 1.22
N TYR A 44 -5.71 8.50 2.13
CA TYR A 44 -4.33 8.14 1.80
C TYR A 44 -4.26 6.92 0.86
N ALA A 45 -5.06 5.88 1.11
CA ALA A 45 -5.14 4.73 0.24
C ALA A 45 -5.62 5.11 -1.18
N GLU A 46 -6.60 6.02 -1.29
CA GLU A 46 -7.06 6.54 -2.58
C GLU A 46 -5.95 7.32 -3.30
N ALA A 47 -5.23 8.19 -2.60
CA ALA A 47 -4.10 8.92 -3.17
C ALA A 47 -2.98 7.99 -3.67
N CYS A 48 -2.75 6.88 -2.95
CA CYS A 48 -1.77 5.86 -3.35
C CYS A 48 -2.27 4.95 -4.48
N ALA A 49 -3.56 4.92 -4.80
CA ALA A 49 -4.12 3.93 -5.72
C ALA A 49 -3.53 4.03 -7.14
N HIS A 50 -3.11 5.23 -7.56
CA HIS A 50 -2.52 5.46 -8.89
C HIS A 50 -1.03 5.08 -8.95
N ASP A 51 -0.24 5.61 -8.02
CA ASP A 51 1.23 5.47 -8.06
C ASP A 51 1.72 4.19 -7.37
N GLN A 52 0.98 3.70 -6.37
CA GLN A 52 1.36 2.59 -5.49
C GLN A 52 0.15 1.71 -5.18
N PRO A 53 -0.44 1.03 -6.17
CA PRO A 53 -1.66 0.25 -5.99
C PRO A 53 -1.53 -0.87 -4.96
N TRP A 54 -0.32 -1.43 -4.78
CA TRP A 54 -0.05 -2.44 -3.75
C TRP A 54 -0.18 -1.89 -2.31
N LEU A 55 0.16 -0.61 -2.08
CA LEU A 55 0.08 0.04 -0.77
C LEU A 55 -1.37 0.37 -0.44
N ALA A 56 -2.11 0.93 -1.40
CA ALA A 56 -3.54 1.19 -1.28
C ALA A 56 -4.30 -0.08 -0.85
N GLU A 57 -4.01 -1.21 -1.49
CA GLU A 57 -4.62 -2.49 -1.12
C GLU A 57 -4.19 -3.01 0.25
N ALA A 58 -2.91 -2.87 0.61
CA ALA A 58 -2.41 -3.32 1.91
C ALA A 58 -3.13 -2.57 3.04
N LEU A 59 -3.30 -1.25 2.89
CA LEU A 59 -4.06 -0.41 3.81
C LEU A 59 -5.53 -0.82 3.86
N GLN A 60 -6.17 -1.01 2.71
CA GLN A 60 -7.57 -1.45 2.63
C GLN A 60 -7.79 -2.81 3.29
N ARG A 61 -6.86 -3.78 3.11
CA ARG A 61 -6.92 -5.10 3.75
C ARG A 61 -6.67 -5.02 5.26
N GLN A 62 -5.62 -4.32 5.68
CA GLN A 62 -5.23 -4.20 7.08
C GLN A 62 -6.35 -3.57 7.92
N TYR A 63 -7.00 -2.53 7.38
CA TYR A 63 -8.04 -1.77 8.10
C TYR A 63 -9.47 -2.14 7.69
N ARG A 64 -9.65 -3.16 6.83
CA ARG A 64 -10.95 -3.59 6.29
C ARG A 64 -11.79 -2.40 5.76
N LEU A 65 -11.13 -1.54 5.00
CA LEU A 65 -11.75 -0.35 4.40
C LEU A 65 -12.66 -0.81 3.26
N ALA A 66 -13.84 -0.20 3.15
CA ALA A 66 -14.79 -0.52 2.10
C ALA A 66 -14.40 0.26 0.83
N GLY A 67 -14.28 -0.42 -0.32
CA GLY A 67 -14.39 0.26 -1.62
C GLY A 67 -13.11 0.47 -2.43
N GLY A 68 -12.00 -0.18 -2.12
CA GLY A 68 -10.86 -0.16 -3.03
C GLY A 68 -11.11 -0.90 -4.34
N THR A 69 -10.89 -0.24 -5.49
CA THR A 69 -10.66 -0.98 -6.73
C THR A 69 -9.42 -1.84 -6.53
N PRO A 70 -9.54 -3.17 -6.55
CA PRO A 70 -8.38 -4.02 -6.39
C PRO A 70 -7.44 -3.79 -7.57
N SER A 71 -6.13 -3.73 -7.27
CA SER A 71 -5.06 -3.77 -8.25
C SER A 71 -5.35 -4.83 -9.30
N SER A 72 -5.00 -4.53 -10.55
CA SER A 72 -5.13 -5.45 -11.67
C SER A 72 -4.51 -6.82 -11.35
N ALA A 73 -3.40 -6.86 -10.62
CA ALA A 73 -2.77 -8.09 -10.13
C ALA A 73 -3.68 -8.91 -9.21
N ALA A 74 -4.30 -8.28 -8.21
CA ALA A 74 -5.22 -8.95 -7.29
C ALA A 74 -6.52 -9.38 -7.99
N ALA A 75 -6.99 -8.61 -8.97
CA ALA A 75 -8.13 -8.97 -9.81
C ALA A 75 -7.83 -10.19 -10.69
N LEU A 76 -6.63 -10.25 -11.27
CA LEU A 76 -6.17 -11.41 -12.05
C LEU A 76 -6.07 -12.66 -11.16
N TRP A 77 -5.52 -12.55 -9.95
CA TRP A 77 -5.46 -13.67 -9.00
C TRP A 77 -6.84 -14.20 -8.60
N ARG A 78 -7.81 -13.32 -8.31
CA ARG A 78 -9.17 -13.76 -7.98
C ARG A 78 -9.85 -14.44 -9.16
N SER A 79 -9.66 -13.92 -10.37
CA SER A 79 -10.19 -14.51 -11.60
C SER A 79 -9.58 -15.89 -11.86
N PHE A 80 -8.27 -16.04 -11.67
CA PHE A 80 -7.56 -17.31 -11.76
C PHE A 80 -8.10 -18.34 -10.76
N HIS A 81 -8.23 -17.98 -9.48
CA HIS A 81 -8.76 -18.90 -8.47
C HIS A 81 -10.24 -19.27 -8.66
N ALA A 82 -11.04 -18.36 -9.22
CA ALA A 82 -12.41 -18.68 -9.62
C ALA A 82 -12.42 -19.72 -10.76
N ALA A 83 -11.62 -19.48 -11.81
CA ALA A 83 -11.51 -20.39 -12.94
C ALA A 83 -10.97 -21.77 -12.54
N GLN A 84 -9.95 -21.83 -11.69
CA GLN A 84 -9.39 -23.10 -11.19
C GLN A 84 -10.43 -23.90 -10.39
N ARG A 85 -11.25 -23.24 -9.58
CA ARG A 85 -12.31 -23.90 -8.79
C ARG A 85 -13.38 -24.50 -9.68
N GLN A 86 -13.82 -23.75 -10.69
CA GLN A 86 -14.77 -24.26 -11.70
C GLN A 86 -14.15 -25.41 -12.50
N ALA A 87 -12.87 -25.32 -12.85
CA ALA A 87 -12.20 -26.39 -13.59
C ALA A 87 -12.07 -27.68 -12.78
N ARG A 88 -11.96 -27.61 -11.45
CA ARG A 88 -11.96 -28.80 -10.56
C ARG A 88 -13.28 -29.56 -10.57
N GLU A 89 -14.37 -28.92 -10.97
CA GLU A 89 -15.68 -29.56 -11.14
C GLU A 89 -15.79 -30.27 -12.50
N SER A 90 -14.81 -30.10 -13.39
CA SER A 90 -14.74 -30.76 -14.69
C SER A 90 -13.87 -32.02 -14.65
N ASP A 91 -14.22 -33.02 -15.45
CA ASP A 91 -13.44 -34.27 -15.61
C ASP A 91 -12.06 -34.06 -16.26
N SER A 92 -11.80 -32.88 -16.82
CA SER A 92 -10.55 -32.52 -17.50
C SER A 92 -9.59 -31.72 -16.62
N TYR A 93 -9.75 -31.76 -15.30
CA TYR A 93 -8.87 -31.03 -14.39
C TYR A 93 -7.46 -31.63 -14.35
N ASP A 94 -6.47 -30.86 -14.79
CA ASP A 94 -5.05 -31.20 -14.68
C ASP A 94 -4.36 -30.27 -13.66
N GLU A 95 -4.00 -30.84 -12.51
CA GLU A 95 -3.34 -30.10 -11.43
C GLU A 95 -1.96 -29.55 -11.83
N ALA A 96 -1.20 -30.28 -12.64
CA ALA A 96 0.13 -29.86 -13.08
C ALA A 96 0.03 -28.66 -14.04
N ALA A 97 -0.95 -28.68 -14.95
CA ALA A 97 -1.22 -27.55 -15.84
C ALA A 97 -1.62 -26.29 -15.05
N TRP A 98 -2.54 -26.41 -14.10
CA TRP A 98 -2.96 -25.29 -13.26
C TRP A 98 -1.82 -24.74 -12.38
N THR A 99 -0.97 -25.62 -11.86
CA THR A 99 0.23 -25.23 -11.09
C THR A 99 1.23 -24.48 -11.96
N HIS A 100 1.44 -24.92 -13.20
CA HIS A 100 2.31 -24.23 -14.16
C HIS A 100 1.81 -22.81 -14.47
N VAL A 101 0.50 -22.65 -14.71
CA VAL A 101 -0.10 -21.33 -14.93
C VAL A 101 0.02 -20.44 -13.68
N ALA A 102 -0.16 -20.99 -12.48
CA ALA A 102 0.02 -20.23 -11.24
C ALA A 102 1.47 -19.71 -11.07
N LEU A 103 2.48 -20.56 -11.36
CA LEU A 103 3.88 -20.15 -11.32
C LEU A 103 4.19 -19.07 -12.36
N HIS A 104 3.65 -19.20 -13.58
CA HIS A 104 3.82 -18.19 -14.62
C HIS A 104 3.16 -16.85 -14.22
N LEU A 105 1.95 -16.90 -13.65
CA LEU A 105 1.23 -15.73 -13.18
C LEU A 105 1.96 -15.04 -12.02
N CYS A 106 2.53 -15.81 -11.07
CA CYS A 106 3.42 -15.28 -10.04
C CYS A 106 4.63 -14.54 -10.65
N GLY A 107 5.26 -15.12 -11.67
CA GLY A 107 6.40 -14.51 -12.36
C GLY A 107 6.03 -13.19 -13.04
N VAL A 108 4.94 -13.16 -13.82
CA VAL A 108 4.48 -11.96 -14.53
C VAL A 108 4.06 -10.87 -13.55
N LEU A 109 3.25 -11.20 -12.55
CA LEU A 109 2.76 -10.20 -11.59
C LEU A 109 3.85 -9.72 -10.63
N GLY A 110 4.83 -10.57 -10.30
CA GLY A 110 6.03 -10.17 -9.55
C GLY A 110 6.96 -9.28 -10.38
N ALA A 111 7.07 -9.50 -11.69
CA ALA A 111 7.86 -8.67 -12.59
C ALA A 111 7.23 -7.30 -12.90
N MET A 112 5.91 -7.16 -12.78
CA MET A 112 5.20 -5.87 -12.93
C MET A 112 5.32 -4.95 -11.71
N ASN A 113 5.97 -5.40 -10.64
CA ASN A 113 6.12 -4.67 -9.38
C ASN A 113 7.57 -4.20 -9.13
N LEU A 114 8.43 -4.25 -10.17
CA LEU A 114 9.80 -3.74 -10.24
C LEU A 114 9.88 -2.61 -11.27
#